data_AF-A0A7C2NM47-F1
#
_entry.id   AF-A0A7C2NM47-F1
#
_cell.length_a   1.000
_cell.length_b   1.000
_cell.length_c   1.000
_cell.angle_alpha   90.00
_cell.angle_beta   90.00
_cell.angle_gamma   90.00
#
_symmetry.space_group_name_H-M   'P 1'
#
loop_
_entity.id
_entity.type
_entity.pdbx_description
1 polymer ?
#
loop_
_entity_poly.entity_id
_entity_poly.type
_entity_poly.pdbx_seq_one_letter_code
_entity_poly.pdbx_strand_id
1 'polypeptide(L)'
;MAQIIQKIMLFPLFLIKKMLRFIFKPVFWFFQRPHIRCSTPLMRLRESLVFNSREFMTGYAMEFVKECQVEGDYLEFGLYAGRGFSSAYHFAKFYGLKNMKFYGFDSFEGLPEIRGKDKNDFIHYHKGEYVYGLKKFIKKMKKEGLDFNSGRVTLIPGWYNKTLTKTTKDKLSIKKAAVVLVDCDLYESTVPVLDFITDYIQDGTILIFDDWFAFRGDPDKGEQRAFKEWLRKNPKFKAIEYYRHQWGMSFIMMVKGKR
;
A
#
# COMPACT_ATOMS: atom_id res chain seq x y z
N MET A 1 37.73 30.25 -26.90
CA MET A 1 37.69 30.78 -25.51
C MET A 1 36.34 30.56 -24.82
N ALA A 2 35.19 30.86 -25.45
CA ALA A 2 33.87 30.70 -24.83
C ALA A 2 33.52 29.26 -24.37
N GLN A 3 33.85 28.22 -25.16
CA GLN A 3 33.56 26.82 -24.78
C GLN A 3 34.42 26.28 -23.61
N ILE A 4 35.59 26.85 -23.36
CA ILE A 4 36.49 26.44 -22.28
C ILE A 4 36.02 27.06 -20.96
N ILE A 5 35.60 28.33 -20.98
CA ILE A 5 35.04 29.04 -19.82
C ILE A 5 33.71 28.40 -19.38
N GLN A 6 32.86 27.96 -20.32
CA GLN A 6 31.60 27.28 -20.01
C GLN A 6 31.80 25.91 -19.33
N LYS A 7 32.82 25.13 -19.75
CA LYS A 7 33.20 23.88 -19.09
C LYS A 7 33.79 24.10 -17.69
N ILE A 8 34.61 25.14 -17.50
CA ILE A 8 35.26 25.46 -16.21
C ILE A 8 34.26 26.00 -15.18
N MET A 9 33.20 26.72 -15.58
CA MET A 9 32.13 27.17 -14.68
C MET A 9 31.11 26.06 -14.32
N LEU A 10 30.84 25.13 -15.22
CA LEU A 10 29.84 24.05 -15.00
C LEU A 10 30.38 22.87 -14.19
N PHE A 11 31.69 22.62 -14.24
CA PHE A 11 32.35 21.54 -13.50
C PHE A 11 32.22 21.66 -11.97
N PRO A 12 32.46 22.83 -11.33
CA PRO A 12 32.25 23.01 -9.91
C PRO A 12 30.77 22.96 -9.54
N LEU A 13 29.84 23.48 -10.37
CA LEU A 13 28.41 23.38 -10.10
C LEU A 13 27.90 21.93 -10.10
N PHE A 14 28.44 21.09 -10.99
CA PHE A 14 28.12 19.66 -11.02
C PHE A 14 28.67 18.92 -9.80
N LEU A 15 29.93 19.17 -9.42
CA LEU A 15 30.51 18.61 -8.20
C LEU A 15 29.80 19.09 -6.93
N ILE A 16 29.43 20.38 -6.86
CA ILE A 16 28.66 20.96 -5.75
C ILE A 16 27.26 20.34 -5.70
N LYS A 17 26.54 20.21 -6.81
CA LYS A 17 25.25 19.48 -6.83
C LYS A 17 25.39 18.02 -6.42
N LYS A 18 26.48 17.34 -6.82
CA LYS A 18 26.75 15.94 -6.48
C LYS A 18 27.13 15.77 -5.00
N MET A 19 27.94 16.67 -4.45
CA MET A 19 28.29 16.75 -3.03
C MET A 19 27.09 17.13 -2.17
N LEU A 20 26.31 18.15 -2.55
CA LEU A 20 25.03 18.48 -1.91
C LEU A 20 24.10 17.27 -1.95
N ARG A 21 24.00 16.56 -3.08
CA ARG A 21 23.26 15.29 -3.13
C ARG A 21 23.81 14.23 -2.18
N PHE A 22 25.11 14.18 -1.92
CA PHE A 22 25.73 13.17 -1.05
C PHE A 22 25.60 13.52 0.44
N ILE A 23 25.70 14.81 0.79
CA ILE A 23 25.59 15.36 2.13
C ILE A 23 24.12 15.44 2.55
N PHE A 24 23.25 15.92 1.66
CA PHE A 24 21.81 15.98 1.92
C PHE A 24 21.12 14.64 1.65
N LYS A 25 21.66 13.68 0.89
CA LYS A 25 21.01 12.37 0.71
C LYS A 25 20.66 11.67 2.02
N PRO A 26 21.59 11.50 2.99
CA PRO A 26 21.27 10.80 4.24
C PRO A 26 20.27 11.59 5.08
N VAL A 27 20.36 12.92 5.12
CA VAL A 27 19.40 13.80 5.79
C VAL A 27 18.03 13.74 5.11
N PHE A 28 17.98 13.83 3.79
CA PHE A 28 16.79 13.70 2.95
C PHE A 28 16.15 12.32 3.08
N TRP A 29 16.93 11.23 3.01
CA TRP A 29 16.48 9.86 3.24
C TRP A 29 15.97 9.65 4.66
N PHE A 30 16.55 10.35 5.64
CA PHE A 30 16.05 10.37 7.01
C PHE A 30 14.66 11.04 7.07
N PHE A 31 14.48 12.20 6.42
CA PHE A 31 13.17 12.85 6.31
C PHE A 31 12.16 12.11 5.42
N GLN A 32 12.61 11.21 4.53
CA GLN A 32 11.71 10.36 3.73
C GLN A 32 11.14 9.17 4.51
N ARG A 33 11.60 8.89 5.73
CA ARG A 33 11.04 7.80 6.52
C ARG A 33 9.61 8.13 6.95
N PRO A 34 8.63 7.22 6.77
CA PRO A 34 7.23 7.50 7.07
C PRO A 34 6.99 8.06 8.47
N HIS A 35 7.63 7.50 9.50
CA HIS A 35 7.49 7.94 10.90
C HIS A 35 8.01 9.35 11.19
N ILE A 36 8.96 9.86 10.40
CA ILE A 36 9.47 11.23 10.53
C ILE A 36 8.57 12.17 9.74
N ARG A 37 8.28 11.82 8.49
CA ARG A 37 7.48 12.64 7.56
C ARG A 37 6.02 12.79 7.99
N CYS A 38 5.42 11.72 8.49
CA CYS A 38 4.05 11.70 8.98
C CYS A 38 3.95 12.18 10.45
N SER A 39 5.01 12.78 11.01
CA SER A 39 4.92 13.46 12.30
C SER A 39 4.10 14.75 12.17
N THR A 40 3.38 15.11 13.23
CA THR A 40 2.43 16.22 13.25
C THR A 40 2.96 17.56 12.71
N PRO A 41 4.19 18.02 13.06
CA PRO A 41 4.69 19.29 12.52
C PRO A 41 5.08 19.22 11.04
N LEU A 42 5.58 18.08 10.55
CA LEU A 42 5.96 17.90 9.14
C LEU A 42 4.73 17.74 8.24
N MET A 43 3.68 17.05 8.70
CA MET A 43 2.43 16.93 7.94
C MET A 43 1.69 18.26 7.74
N ARG A 44 1.91 19.27 8.58
CA ARG A 44 1.39 20.63 8.33
C ARG A 44 2.06 21.34 7.14
N LEU A 45 3.21 20.83 6.70
CA LEU A 45 3.95 21.28 5.52
C LEU A 45 3.83 20.25 4.37
N ARG A 46 2.70 19.51 4.27
CA ARG A 46 2.55 18.38 3.33
C ARG A 46 2.84 18.75 1.88
N GLU A 47 2.57 19.99 1.48
CA GLU A 47 2.81 20.50 0.12
C GLU A 47 4.29 20.56 -0.23
N SER A 48 5.18 20.65 0.77
CA SER A 48 6.64 20.70 0.62
C SER A 48 7.31 19.34 0.78
N LEU A 49 6.57 18.29 1.13
CA LEU A 49 7.09 16.95 1.37
C LEU A 49 6.88 16.06 0.13
N VAL A 50 7.94 15.37 -0.30
CA VAL A 50 7.86 14.42 -1.41
C VAL A 50 7.15 13.15 -0.92
N PHE A 51 5.83 13.11 -1.03
CA PHE A 51 5.06 11.86 -0.99
C PHE A 51 5.06 11.23 -2.38
N ASN A 52 5.19 9.89 -2.44
CA ASN A 52 4.89 9.20 -3.68
C ASN A 52 3.36 9.12 -3.86
N SER A 53 2.91 8.80 -5.07
CA SER A 53 1.48 8.84 -5.37
C SER A 53 0.64 7.83 -4.55
N ARG A 54 1.22 6.67 -4.19
CA ARG A 54 0.60 5.69 -3.29
C ARG A 54 0.34 6.29 -1.91
N GLU A 55 1.31 6.97 -1.33
CA GLU A 55 1.19 7.59 -0.01
C GLU A 55 0.15 8.71 0.02
N PHE A 56 -0.01 9.47 -1.06
CA PHE A 56 -1.12 10.41 -1.18
C PHE A 56 -2.47 9.70 -1.17
N MET A 57 -2.61 8.62 -1.95
CA MET A 57 -3.84 7.83 -1.98
C MET A 57 -4.17 7.23 -0.61
N THR A 58 -3.19 6.68 0.10
CA THR A 58 -3.36 6.19 1.47
C THR A 58 -3.72 7.32 2.44
N GLY A 59 -3.09 8.49 2.30
CA GLY A 59 -3.39 9.67 3.11
C GLY A 59 -4.83 10.15 2.93
N TYR A 60 -5.31 10.23 1.69
CA TYR A 60 -6.70 10.58 1.38
C TYR A 60 -7.69 9.52 1.90
N ALA A 61 -7.35 8.24 1.80
CA ALA A 61 -8.18 7.18 2.36
C ALA A 61 -8.34 7.32 3.89
N MET A 62 -7.25 7.60 4.61
CA MET A 62 -7.29 7.80 6.06
C MET A 62 -8.05 9.07 6.47
N GLU A 63 -7.89 10.15 5.69
CA GLU A 63 -8.66 11.39 5.86
C GLU A 63 -10.16 11.12 5.67
N PHE A 64 -10.54 10.46 4.57
CA PHE A 64 -11.92 10.07 4.31
C PHE A 64 -12.51 9.22 5.45
N VAL A 65 -11.79 8.18 5.86
CA VAL A 65 -12.21 7.30 6.96
C VAL A 65 -12.43 8.09 8.25
N LYS A 66 -11.58 9.09 8.52
CA LYS A 66 -11.72 9.96 9.69
C LYS A 66 -12.94 10.87 9.58
N GLU A 67 -13.08 11.61 8.48
CA GLU A 67 -14.13 12.61 8.29
C GLU A 67 -15.52 11.97 8.16
N CYS A 68 -15.61 10.85 7.45
CA CYS A 68 -16.86 10.09 7.27
C CYS A 68 -17.10 9.06 8.38
N GLN A 69 -16.24 9.00 9.41
CA GLN A 69 -16.37 8.13 10.58
C GLN A 69 -16.53 6.64 10.22
N VAL A 70 -15.83 6.18 9.18
CA VAL A 70 -15.86 4.77 8.75
C VAL A 70 -15.14 3.94 9.81
N GLU A 71 -15.88 3.06 10.49
CA GLU A 71 -15.29 2.19 11.51
C GLU A 71 -14.42 1.08 10.91
N GLY A 72 -13.54 0.48 11.71
CA GLY A 72 -12.86 -0.76 11.33
C GLY A 72 -11.37 -0.61 11.08
N ASP A 73 -10.80 -1.68 10.53
CA ASP A 73 -9.35 -1.90 10.50
C ASP A 73 -8.73 -1.63 9.13
N TYR A 74 -7.41 -1.48 9.12
CA TYR A 74 -6.59 -1.39 7.92
C TYR A 74 -6.02 -2.76 7.56
N LEU A 75 -6.24 -3.22 6.34
CA LEU A 75 -5.70 -4.48 5.82
C LEU A 75 -4.82 -4.18 4.60
N GLU A 76 -3.61 -4.76 4.54
CA GLU A 76 -2.73 -4.65 3.37
C GLU A 76 -2.20 -6.02 2.96
N PHE A 77 -2.34 -6.32 1.66
CA PHE A 77 -1.94 -7.57 1.03
C PHE A 77 -0.78 -7.28 0.10
N GLY A 78 0.44 -7.65 0.53
CA GLY A 78 1.70 -7.25 -0.11
C GLY A 78 2.34 -6.10 0.67
N LEU A 79 3.38 -6.42 1.44
CA LEU A 79 4.07 -5.48 2.33
C LEU A 79 5.49 -5.18 1.86
N TYR A 80 6.18 -6.15 1.25
CA TYR A 80 7.59 -6.05 0.85
C TYR A 80 8.48 -5.48 1.99
N ALA A 81 9.02 -4.27 1.82
CA ALA A 81 9.87 -3.58 2.80
C ALA A 81 9.08 -2.75 3.83
N GLY A 82 7.75 -2.74 3.76
CA GLY A 82 6.82 -2.13 4.71
C GLY A 82 6.65 -0.63 4.60
N ARG A 83 7.01 -0.01 3.47
CA ARG A 83 6.89 1.45 3.32
C ARG A 83 5.43 1.91 3.31
N GLY A 84 4.57 1.28 2.50
CA GLY A 84 3.13 1.58 2.44
C GLY A 84 2.47 1.38 3.79
N PHE A 85 2.60 0.17 4.33
CA PHE A 85 2.12 -0.20 5.67
C PHE A 85 2.54 0.76 6.80
N SER A 86 3.81 1.16 6.83
CA SER A 86 4.32 2.14 7.80
C SER A 86 3.68 3.51 7.60
N SER A 87 3.54 3.97 6.35
CA SER A 87 2.85 5.24 6.04
C SER A 87 1.38 5.21 6.48
N ALA A 88 0.65 4.14 6.18
CA ALA A 88 -0.73 3.96 6.62
C ALA A 88 -0.87 4.07 8.15
N TYR A 89 0.01 3.37 8.88
CA TYR A 89 0.03 3.39 10.35
C TYR A 89 0.22 4.80 10.91
N HIS A 90 1.14 5.58 10.33
CA HIS A 90 1.40 6.94 10.81
C HIS A 90 0.33 7.94 10.36
N PHE A 91 -0.28 7.77 9.18
CA PHE A 91 -1.45 8.57 8.80
C PHE A 91 -2.61 8.34 9.76
N ALA A 92 -2.89 7.10 10.15
CA ALA A 92 -3.93 6.82 11.13
C ALA A 92 -3.63 7.45 12.50
N LYS A 93 -2.36 7.48 12.94
CA LYS A 93 -1.97 8.22 14.14
C LYS A 93 -2.21 9.72 13.99
N PHE A 94 -1.83 10.29 12.84
CA PHE A 94 -2.00 11.71 12.55
C PHE A 94 -3.48 12.13 12.56
N TYR A 95 -4.36 11.38 11.90
CA TYR A 95 -5.80 11.64 11.88
C TYR A 95 -6.53 11.19 13.17
N GLY A 96 -5.80 10.69 14.18
CA GLY A 96 -6.37 10.31 15.47
C GLY A 96 -7.21 9.04 15.47
N LEU A 97 -7.02 8.14 14.49
CA LEU A 97 -7.70 6.85 14.37
C LEU A 97 -7.10 5.81 15.34
N LYS A 98 -7.23 6.07 16.65
CA LYS A 98 -6.55 5.32 17.73
C LYS A 98 -6.97 3.85 17.82
N ASN A 99 -8.21 3.53 17.47
CA ASN A 99 -8.79 2.20 17.59
C ASN A 99 -8.56 1.31 16.36
N MET A 100 -8.10 1.87 15.25
CA MET A 100 -7.80 1.13 14.03
C MET A 100 -6.62 0.19 14.26
N LYS A 101 -6.84 -1.10 14.02
CA LYS A 101 -5.79 -2.13 13.95
C LYS A 101 -5.30 -2.29 12.52
N PHE A 102 -4.11 -2.85 12.40
CA PHE A 102 -3.36 -3.00 11.16
C PHE A 102 -3.03 -4.46 10.95
N TYR A 103 -3.52 -5.02 9.85
CA TYR A 103 -3.29 -6.41 9.46
C TYR A 103 -2.49 -6.44 8.17
N GLY A 104 -1.29 -7.02 8.22
CA GLY A 104 -0.40 -7.14 7.06
C GLY A 104 -0.23 -8.58 6.64
N PHE A 105 -0.52 -8.87 5.37
CA PHE A 105 -0.41 -10.22 4.78
C PHE A 105 0.70 -10.24 3.71
N ASP A 106 1.72 -11.06 3.91
CA ASP A 106 2.85 -11.18 2.97
C ASP A 106 3.53 -12.55 3.15
N SER A 107 4.10 -13.10 2.08
CA SER A 107 4.90 -14.34 2.18
C SER A 107 6.20 -14.10 2.95
N PHE A 108 6.75 -12.89 2.84
CA PHE A 108 8.10 -12.46 3.18
C PHE A 108 9.20 -13.24 2.44
N GLU A 109 8.79 -14.05 1.46
CA GLU A 109 9.60 -14.97 0.65
C GLU A 109 9.64 -14.53 -0.82
N GLY A 110 9.13 -13.32 -1.13
CA GLY A 110 9.10 -12.74 -2.47
C GLY A 110 7.92 -13.25 -3.30
N LEU A 111 8.01 -13.04 -4.61
CA LEU A 111 6.96 -13.39 -5.56
C LEU A 111 6.90 -14.90 -5.84
N PRO A 112 5.69 -15.46 -6.00
CA PRO A 112 5.53 -16.83 -6.43
C PRO A 112 5.93 -16.99 -7.91
N GLU A 113 5.96 -18.22 -8.39
CA GLU A 113 6.03 -18.46 -9.83
C GLU A 113 4.76 -17.91 -10.50
N ILE A 114 4.93 -17.08 -11.53
CA ILE A 114 3.80 -16.55 -12.30
C ILE A 114 3.15 -17.70 -13.08
N ARG A 115 1.84 -17.86 -12.87
CA ARG A 115 1.03 -18.92 -13.47
C ARG A 115 -0.26 -18.31 -13.98
N GLY A 116 -0.99 -19.07 -14.80
CA GLY A 116 -2.33 -18.70 -15.23
C GLY A 116 -2.37 -17.59 -16.27
N LYS A 117 -3.38 -16.71 -16.14
CA LYS A 117 -3.86 -15.83 -17.21
C LYS A 117 -2.88 -14.69 -17.54
N ASP A 118 -2.07 -14.31 -16.56
CA ASP A 118 -1.15 -13.17 -16.65
C ASP A 118 0.27 -13.59 -17.09
N LYS A 119 0.54 -14.89 -17.27
CA LYS A 119 1.89 -15.46 -17.49
C LYS A 119 2.65 -14.84 -18.67
N ASN A 120 1.96 -14.50 -19.76
CA ASN A 120 2.62 -14.03 -20.98
C ASN A 120 2.77 -12.50 -21.07
N ASP A 121 2.15 -11.77 -20.15
CA ASP A 121 2.08 -10.30 -20.20
C ASP A 121 2.99 -9.63 -19.16
N PHE A 122 3.40 -10.37 -18.12
CA PHE A 122 4.21 -9.87 -17.00
C PHE A 122 5.69 -10.20 -17.19
N ILE A 123 6.30 -9.66 -18.25
CA ILE A 123 7.67 -10.02 -18.73
C ILE A 123 8.79 -9.52 -17.79
N HIS A 124 8.48 -8.63 -16.84
CA HIS A 124 9.48 -7.97 -15.98
C HIS A 124 9.63 -8.55 -14.58
N TYR A 125 8.92 -9.63 -14.25
CA TYR A 125 8.90 -10.17 -12.89
C TYR A 125 9.39 -11.63 -12.86
N HIS A 126 10.32 -11.90 -11.95
CA HIS A 126 10.90 -13.21 -11.74
C HIS A 126 10.58 -13.76 -10.34
N LYS A 127 10.38 -15.07 -10.25
CA LYS A 127 10.17 -15.77 -8.97
C LYS A 127 11.29 -15.41 -7.98
N GLY A 128 10.92 -15.07 -6.74
CA GLY A 128 11.88 -14.71 -5.70
C GLY A 128 12.37 -13.27 -5.73
N GLU A 129 11.89 -12.44 -6.65
CA GLU A 129 12.00 -10.99 -6.48
C GLU A 129 11.17 -10.52 -5.27
N TYR A 130 11.52 -9.35 -4.73
CA TYR A 130 10.86 -8.77 -3.55
C TYR A 130 10.99 -9.57 -2.24
N VAL A 131 11.98 -10.46 -2.10
CA VAL A 131 12.29 -11.09 -0.80
C VAL A 131 12.76 -10.04 0.21
N TYR A 132 12.12 -9.99 1.38
CA TYR A 132 12.54 -9.10 2.48
C TYR A 132 12.82 -9.83 3.80
N GLY A 133 12.05 -10.88 4.11
CA GLY A 133 12.16 -11.68 5.32
C GLY A 133 11.48 -11.06 6.56
N LEU A 134 10.65 -11.86 7.25
CA LEU A 134 9.81 -11.42 8.38
C LEU A 134 10.61 -10.80 9.53
N LYS A 135 11.72 -11.43 9.94
CA LYS A 135 12.55 -10.91 11.06
C LYS A 135 13.12 -9.52 10.75
N LYS A 136 13.58 -9.32 9.51
CA LYS A 136 14.10 -8.03 9.03
C LYS A 136 12.99 -6.99 8.97
N PHE A 137 11.81 -7.36 8.47
CA PHE A 137 10.62 -6.53 8.44
C PHE A 137 10.24 -6.02 9.84
N ILE A 138 10.05 -6.93 10.80
CA ILE A 138 9.67 -6.56 12.17
C ILE A 138 10.70 -5.63 12.80
N LYS A 139 12.01 -5.92 12.63
CA LYS A 139 13.08 -5.06 13.13
C LYS A 139 13.02 -3.65 12.54
N LYS A 140 12.73 -3.51 11.25
CA LYS A 140 12.56 -2.21 10.59
C LYS A 140 11.30 -1.49 11.11
N MET A 141 10.16 -2.15 11.13
CA MET A 141 8.89 -1.55 11.57
C MET A 141 8.95 -1.06 13.02
N LYS A 142 9.57 -1.83 13.93
CA LYS A 142 9.82 -1.39 15.31
C LYS A 142 10.68 -0.12 15.37
N LYS A 143 11.76 -0.05 14.56
CA LYS A 143 12.59 1.16 14.43
C LYS A 143 11.83 2.35 13.85
N GLU A 144 10.78 2.10 13.08
CA GLU A 144 9.87 3.11 12.54
C GLU A 144 8.69 3.42 13.46
N GLY A 145 8.68 2.92 14.70
CA GLY A 145 7.69 3.28 15.72
C GLY A 145 6.34 2.58 15.57
N LEU A 146 6.25 1.47 14.83
CA LEU A 146 5.08 0.60 14.84
C LEU A 146 5.02 -0.17 16.15
N ASP A 147 3.82 -0.22 16.73
CA ASP A 147 3.57 -0.88 18.01
C ASP A 147 3.01 -2.29 17.79
N PHE A 148 3.87 -3.28 18.02
CA PHE A 148 3.52 -4.70 17.97
C PHE A 148 3.07 -5.25 19.33
N ASN A 149 3.25 -4.49 20.42
CA ASN A 149 3.00 -4.97 21.78
C ASN A 149 1.56 -4.74 22.22
N SER A 150 0.91 -3.67 21.73
CA SER A 150 -0.51 -3.37 22.05
C SER A 150 -1.52 -4.25 21.29
N GLY A 151 -1.07 -5.10 20.36
CA GLY A 151 -1.94 -5.82 19.44
C GLY A 151 -2.54 -4.94 18.33
N ARG A 152 -2.08 -3.69 18.19
CA ARG A 152 -2.50 -2.79 17.11
C ARG A 152 -1.98 -3.22 15.74
N VAL A 153 -0.83 -3.91 15.69
CA VAL A 153 -0.26 -4.46 14.46
C VAL A 153 -0.21 -5.98 14.54
N THR A 154 -0.82 -6.65 13.57
CA THR A 154 -0.79 -8.11 13.39
C THR A 154 -0.25 -8.45 12.01
N LEU A 155 0.76 -9.31 11.94
CA LEU A 155 1.31 -9.82 10.68
C LEU A 155 0.88 -11.25 10.46
N ILE A 156 0.54 -11.57 9.22
CA ILE A 156 0.12 -12.90 8.78
C ILE A 156 1.13 -13.38 7.72
N PRO A 157 2.24 -14.00 8.14
CA PRO A 157 3.26 -14.48 7.21
C PRO A 157 2.79 -15.74 6.48
N GLY A 158 3.00 -15.76 5.16
CA GLY A 158 2.81 -16.92 4.31
C GLY A 158 1.99 -16.66 3.05
N TRP A 159 2.07 -17.60 2.11
CA TRP A 159 1.35 -17.56 0.83
C TRP A 159 -0.17 -17.52 1.01
N TYR A 160 -0.87 -16.76 0.16
CA TYR A 160 -2.31 -16.52 0.30
C TYR A 160 -3.17 -17.78 0.28
N ASN A 161 -2.79 -18.81 -0.49
CA ASN A 161 -3.47 -20.10 -0.47
C ASN A 161 -3.42 -20.81 0.90
N LYS A 162 -2.51 -20.41 1.79
CA LYS A 162 -2.39 -20.93 3.16
C LYS A 162 -2.86 -19.95 4.23
N THR A 163 -2.78 -18.64 3.95
CA THR A 163 -3.09 -17.59 4.94
C THR A 163 -4.49 -17.01 4.79
N LEU A 164 -5.09 -16.99 3.60
CA LEU A 164 -6.42 -16.44 3.35
C LEU A 164 -7.50 -17.51 3.54
N THR A 165 -7.50 -18.15 4.70
CA THR A 165 -8.39 -19.28 5.02
C THR A 165 -9.45 -18.89 6.03
N LYS A 166 -10.51 -19.69 6.12
CA LYS A 166 -11.53 -19.55 7.16
C LYS A 166 -10.93 -19.63 8.57
N THR A 167 -9.99 -20.54 8.80
CA THR A 167 -9.25 -20.66 10.07
C THR A 167 -8.51 -19.38 10.42
N THR A 168 -7.90 -18.69 9.45
CA THR A 168 -7.29 -17.39 9.69
C THR A 168 -8.35 -16.36 10.06
N LYS A 169 -9.48 -16.29 9.34
CA LYS A 169 -10.58 -15.37 9.68
C LYS A 169 -11.05 -15.55 11.13
N ASP A 170 -11.19 -16.80 11.58
CA ASP A 170 -11.70 -17.09 12.92
C ASP A 170 -10.69 -16.74 14.03
N LYS A 171 -9.39 -16.73 13.71
CA LYS A 171 -8.32 -16.27 14.62
C LYS A 171 -8.18 -14.74 14.64
N LEU A 172 -8.51 -14.07 13.53
CA LEU A 172 -8.42 -12.62 13.42
C LEU A 172 -9.67 -11.98 14.04
N SER A 173 -9.46 -10.92 14.83
CA SER A 173 -10.57 -10.17 15.44
C SER A 173 -11.15 -9.07 14.53
N ILE A 174 -10.98 -9.21 13.21
CA ILE A 174 -11.46 -8.23 12.23
C ILE A 174 -12.98 -8.35 12.15
N LYS A 175 -13.68 -7.23 12.34
CA LYS A 175 -15.14 -7.15 12.18
C LYS A 175 -15.54 -6.44 10.89
N LYS A 176 -14.81 -5.38 10.57
CA LYS A 176 -15.04 -4.49 9.44
C LYS A 176 -13.70 -3.95 8.97
N ALA A 177 -13.55 -3.73 7.66
CA ALA A 177 -12.41 -3.02 7.12
C ALA A 177 -12.81 -1.57 6.81
N ALA A 178 -12.03 -0.61 7.27
CA ALA A 178 -12.17 0.79 6.88
C ALA A 178 -11.38 1.06 5.59
N VAL A 179 -10.16 0.50 5.50
CA VAL A 179 -9.31 0.58 4.31
C VAL A 179 -8.73 -0.80 4.03
N VAL A 180 -8.77 -1.21 2.77
CA VAL A 180 -8.08 -2.39 2.26
C VAL A 180 -7.16 -1.96 1.13
N LEU A 181 -5.89 -2.33 1.21
CA LEU A 181 -4.91 -2.13 0.14
C LEU A 181 -4.49 -3.49 -0.43
N VAL A 182 -4.71 -3.66 -1.72
CA VAL A 182 -4.32 -4.83 -2.51
C VAL A 182 -3.10 -4.44 -3.36
N ASP A 183 -1.98 -5.10 -3.11
CA ASP A 183 -0.66 -4.87 -3.71
C ASP A 183 -0.06 -6.24 -4.04
N CYS A 184 -0.72 -6.95 -4.95
CA CYS A 184 -0.44 -8.36 -5.23
C CYS A 184 -0.03 -8.61 -6.68
N ASP A 185 -0.01 -7.56 -7.51
CA ASP A 185 0.22 -7.48 -8.95
C ASP A 185 -0.73 -8.36 -9.82
N LEU A 186 -0.80 -9.66 -9.53
CA LEU A 186 -1.33 -10.73 -10.37
C LEU A 186 -2.79 -11.07 -10.07
N TYR A 187 -3.56 -11.41 -11.11
CA TYR A 187 -4.95 -11.88 -11.00
C TYR A 187 -5.09 -13.06 -10.01
N GLU A 188 -4.22 -14.07 -10.12
CA GLU A 188 -4.24 -15.28 -9.28
C GLU A 188 -4.02 -14.96 -7.79
N SER A 189 -3.31 -13.87 -7.48
CA SER A 189 -3.10 -13.41 -6.11
C SER A 189 -4.26 -12.53 -5.63
N THR A 190 -4.84 -11.71 -6.50
CA THR A 190 -5.92 -10.78 -6.17
C THR A 190 -7.26 -11.49 -5.91
N VAL A 191 -7.59 -12.55 -6.65
CA VAL A 191 -8.83 -13.32 -6.45
C VAL A 191 -9.02 -13.79 -5.00
N PRO A 192 -8.09 -14.55 -4.39
CA PRO A 192 -8.27 -15.01 -3.02
C PRO A 192 -8.27 -13.85 -2.00
N VAL A 193 -7.61 -12.73 -2.29
CA VAL A 193 -7.69 -11.51 -1.45
C VAL A 193 -9.11 -10.95 -1.44
N LEU A 194 -9.73 -10.78 -2.62
CA LEU A 194 -11.09 -10.25 -2.73
C LEU A 194 -12.12 -11.18 -2.07
N ASP A 195 -12.00 -12.49 -2.29
CA ASP A 195 -12.85 -13.49 -1.64
C ASP A 195 -12.67 -13.47 -0.11
N PHE A 196 -11.44 -13.28 0.38
CA PHE A 196 -11.17 -13.18 1.81
C PHE A 196 -11.80 -11.94 2.44
N ILE A 197 -11.65 -10.75 1.84
CA ILE A 197 -12.15 -9.51 2.44
C ILE A 197 -13.66 -9.32 2.32
N THR A 198 -14.34 -10.14 1.52
CA THR A 198 -15.79 -10.04 1.23
C THR A 198 -16.66 -9.88 2.49
N ASP A 199 -16.30 -10.56 3.58
CA ASP A 199 -17.04 -10.52 4.84
C ASP A 199 -16.79 -9.26 5.67
N TYR A 200 -15.73 -8.51 5.36
CA TYR A 200 -15.28 -7.33 6.09
C TYR A 200 -15.66 -6.01 5.40
N ILE A 201 -16.06 -6.06 4.13
CA ILE A 201 -16.51 -4.88 3.38
C ILE A 201 -17.83 -4.35 3.95
N GLN A 202 -17.88 -3.05 4.17
CA GLN A 202 -19.06 -2.30 4.60
C GLN A 202 -19.24 -1.04 3.75
N ASP A 203 -20.29 -0.29 4.06
CA ASP A 203 -20.53 1.01 3.44
C ASP A 203 -19.41 1.98 3.86
N GLY A 204 -18.80 2.65 2.89
CA GLY A 204 -17.67 3.55 3.10
C GLY A 204 -16.30 2.89 3.17
N THR A 205 -16.17 1.56 3.07
CA THR A 205 -14.84 0.92 2.98
C THR A 205 -14.10 1.46 1.76
N ILE A 206 -12.87 1.93 1.95
CA ILE A 206 -11.97 2.29 0.85
C ILE A 206 -11.19 1.05 0.42
N LEU A 207 -11.35 0.64 -0.84
CA LEU A 207 -10.57 -0.44 -1.45
C LEU A 207 -9.56 0.18 -2.43
N ILE A 208 -8.27 -0.10 -2.21
CA ILE A 208 -7.14 0.40 -3.00
C ILE A 208 -6.49 -0.77 -3.73
N PHE A 209 -6.15 -0.56 -4.99
CA PHE A 209 -5.38 -1.45 -5.85
C PHE A 209 -4.12 -0.72 -6.32
N ASP A 210 -2.92 -1.20 -5.96
CA ASP A 210 -1.64 -0.51 -6.25
C ASP A 210 -1.24 -0.64 -7.73
N ASP A 211 -1.65 -1.74 -8.38
CA ASP A 211 -1.20 -2.17 -9.72
C ASP A 211 -2.34 -2.27 -10.73
N TRP A 212 -3.39 -1.46 -10.52
CA TRP A 212 -4.59 -1.42 -11.34
C TRP A 212 -4.30 -1.33 -12.86
N PHE A 213 -3.26 -0.61 -13.27
CA PHE A 213 -2.90 -0.44 -14.69
C PHE A 213 -1.71 -1.28 -15.16
N ALA A 214 -1.18 -2.21 -14.35
CA ALA A 214 0.06 -2.92 -14.63
C ALA A 214 0.05 -3.72 -15.96
N PHE A 215 -1.13 -4.22 -16.37
CA PHE A 215 -1.32 -4.95 -17.63
C PHE A 215 -1.70 -4.02 -18.80
N ARG A 216 -0.97 -2.91 -18.96
CA ARG A 216 -1.25 -1.86 -19.97
C ARG A 216 -2.67 -1.29 -19.84
N GLY A 217 -3.24 -1.36 -18.63
CA GLY A 217 -4.62 -0.97 -18.35
C GLY A 217 -5.70 -1.89 -18.91
N ASP A 218 -5.37 -3.11 -19.37
CA ASP A 218 -6.35 -4.07 -19.90
C ASP A 218 -7.35 -4.51 -18.79
N PRO A 219 -8.66 -4.22 -18.94
CA PRO A 219 -9.68 -4.55 -17.94
C PRO A 219 -10.00 -6.06 -17.84
N ASP A 220 -9.40 -6.90 -18.70
CA ASP A 220 -9.54 -8.35 -18.71
C ASP A 220 -8.31 -9.09 -18.15
N LYS A 221 -7.37 -8.36 -17.53
CA LYS A 221 -6.16 -8.89 -16.87
C LYS A 221 -5.98 -8.38 -15.44
N GLY A 222 -5.08 -9.02 -14.69
CA GLY A 222 -4.64 -8.59 -13.36
C GLY A 222 -5.76 -8.24 -12.37
N GLU A 223 -5.51 -7.18 -11.59
CA GLU A 223 -6.42 -6.70 -10.54
C GLU A 223 -7.77 -6.24 -11.09
N GLN A 224 -7.80 -5.61 -12.27
CA GLN A 224 -9.05 -5.12 -12.88
C GLN A 224 -10.01 -6.27 -13.17
N ARG A 225 -9.49 -7.35 -13.76
CA ARG A 225 -10.29 -8.53 -14.06
C ARG A 225 -10.81 -9.18 -12.78
N ALA A 226 -9.93 -9.36 -11.79
CA ALA A 226 -10.30 -9.97 -10.51
C ALA A 226 -11.42 -9.17 -9.83
N PHE A 227 -11.29 -7.84 -9.81
CA PHE A 227 -12.30 -6.95 -9.21
C PHE A 227 -13.63 -6.97 -9.97
N LYS A 228 -13.58 -6.92 -11.31
CA LYS A 228 -14.78 -7.00 -12.17
C LYS A 228 -15.54 -8.31 -11.94
N GLU A 229 -14.83 -9.43 -11.91
CA GLU A 229 -15.43 -10.74 -11.65
C GLU A 229 -15.99 -10.84 -10.23
N TRP A 230 -15.28 -10.29 -9.24
CA TRP A 230 -15.72 -10.25 -7.84
C TRP A 230 -16.98 -9.40 -7.63
N LEU A 231 -17.07 -8.22 -8.24
CA LEU A 231 -18.28 -7.38 -8.21
C LEU A 231 -19.49 -8.10 -8.83
N ARG A 232 -19.28 -8.82 -9.94
CA ARG A 232 -20.33 -9.62 -10.58
C ARG A 232 -20.83 -10.74 -9.66
N LYS A 233 -19.93 -11.39 -8.91
CA LYS A 233 -20.28 -12.42 -7.91
C LYS A 233 -20.96 -11.82 -6.67
N ASN A 234 -20.76 -10.54 -6.38
CA ASN A 234 -21.25 -9.87 -5.19
C ASN A 234 -22.14 -8.66 -5.54
N PRO A 235 -23.35 -8.87 -6.10
CA PRO A 235 -24.21 -7.79 -6.60
C PRO A 235 -24.72 -6.82 -5.51
N LYS A 236 -24.57 -7.20 -4.23
CA LYS A 236 -24.81 -6.35 -3.06
C LYS A 236 -23.83 -5.19 -2.94
N PHE A 237 -22.65 -5.28 -3.55
CA PHE A 237 -21.67 -4.20 -3.53
C PHE A 237 -21.78 -3.33 -4.78
N LYS A 238 -21.50 -2.04 -4.60
CA LYS A 238 -21.24 -1.09 -5.68
C LYS A 238 -19.93 -0.38 -5.37
N ALA A 239 -19.08 -0.21 -6.36
CA ALA A 239 -17.83 0.52 -6.25
C ALA A 239 -17.97 1.89 -6.90
N ILE A 240 -17.54 2.94 -6.21
CA ILE A 240 -17.46 4.31 -6.73
C ILE A 240 -15.98 4.67 -6.84
N GLU A 241 -15.51 5.06 -8.03
CA GLU A 241 -14.15 5.55 -8.21
C GLU A 241 -13.90 6.74 -7.28
N TYR A 242 -12.77 6.73 -6.57
CA TYR A 242 -12.45 7.76 -5.59
C TYR A 242 -11.18 8.54 -5.94
N TYR A 243 -10.05 7.86 -6.07
CA TYR A 243 -8.79 8.49 -6.44
C TYR A 243 -7.95 7.58 -7.35
N ARG A 244 -7.15 8.19 -8.22
CA ARG A 244 -6.30 7.49 -9.19
C ARG A 244 -4.90 8.09 -9.18
N HIS A 245 -3.88 7.24 -9.33
CA HIS A 245 -2.55 7.70 -9.73
C HIS A 245 -2.02 6.88 -10.91
N GLN A 246 -0.73 7.06 -11.25
CA GLN A 246 -0.07 6.48 -12.42
C GLN A 246 -0.32 4.97 -12.62
N TRP A 247 -0.40 4.20 -11.54
CA TRP A 247 -0.49 2.74 -11.56
C TRP A 247 -1.69 2.20 -10.79
N GLY A 248 -2.12 2.90 -9.74
CA GLY A 248 -3.16 2.44 -8.84
C GLY A 248 -4.49 3.20 -8.92
N MET A 249 -5.51 2.58 -8.34
CA MET A 249 -6.89 3.07 -8.29
C MET A 249 -7.52 2.74 -6.93
N SER A 250 -8.34 3.66 -6.41
CA SER A 250 -9.14 3.42 -5.21
C SER A 250 -10.63 3.61 -5.46
N PHE A 251 -11.42 2.87 -4.69
CA PHE A 251 -12.87 2.86 -4.74
C PHE A 251 -13.47 3.02 -3.35
N ILE A 252 -14.54 3.80 -3.24
CA ILE A 252 -15.46 3.74 -2.09
C ILE A 252 -16.46 2.62 -2.35
N MET A 253 -16.53 1.67 -1.43
CA MET A 253 -17.47 0.56 -1.48
C MET A 253 -18.79 0.95 -0.83
N MET A 254 -19.89 0.65 -1.53
CA MET A 254 -21.27 0.86 -1.06
C MET A 254 -21.96 -0.50 -0.90
N VAL A 255 -22.76 -0.67 0.15
CA VAL A 255 -23.54 -1.89 0.37
C VAL A 255 -25.02 -1.61 0.14
N LYS A 256 -25.59 -2.22 -0.91
CA LYS A 256 -27.02 -2.07 -1.26
C LYS A 256 -27.90 -2.62 -0.13
N GLY A 257 -28.97 -1.89 0.19
CA GLY A 257 -30.00 -2.33 1.14
C GLY A 257 -29.78 -1.92 2.60
N LYS A 258 -28.81 -1.04 2.90
CA LYS A 258 -28.62 -0.43 4.23
C LYS A 258 -28.88 1.09 4.20
N ARG A 259 -30.05 1.50 3.72
CA ARG A 259 -30.58 2.85 3.95
C ARG A 259 -31.75 2.77 4.91
#